data_AF-A0A957N6H6-F1
#
_entry.id   AF-A0A957N6H6-F1
#
_cell.length_a   1.000
_cell.length_b   1.000
_cell.length_c   1.000
_cell.angle_alpha   90.00
_cell.angle_beta   90.00
_cell.angle_gamma   90.00
#
_symmetry.space_group_name_H-M   'P 1'
#
loop_
_entity.id
_entity.type
_entity.pdbx_description
1 polymer ?
#
loop_
_entity_poly.entity_id
_entity_poly.type
_entity_poly.pdbx_seq_one_letter_code
_entity_poly.pdbx_strand_id
1 'polypeptide(L)' 'FRWAALWPLLGVAVNHANLPRAVDYVRQLLDQRQQRLPDCLAQPLVHALNAWEESDGKLTIHHLRSCTETAIDLGYL' A
#
# COMPACT_ATOMS: atom_id res chain seq x y z
N PHE A 1 -14.11 8.13 7.68
CA PHE A 1 -12.66 7.84 7.76
C PHE A 1 -12.35 6.54 7.02
N ARG A 2 -12.22 6.57 5.69
CA ARG A 2 -11.97 5.36 4.89
C ARG A 2 -10.49 4.95 4.91
N TRP A 3 -9.57 5.90 4.98
CA TRP A 3 -8.13 5.66 5.00
C TRP A 3 -7.67 4.71 6.13
N ALA A 4 -8.22 4.84 7.34
CA ALA A 4 -7.87 3.98 8.47
C ALA A 4 -8.29 2.51 8.26
N ALA A 5 -9.38 2.27 7.53
CA ALA A 5 -9.83 0.91 7.22
C ALA A 5 -9.02 0.28 6.06
N LEU A 6 -8.40 1.10 5.20
CA LEU A 6 -7.61 0.61 4.08
C LEU A 6 -6.27 0.01 4.51
N TRP A 7 -5.67 0.50 5.60
CA TRP A 7 -4.39 -0.02 6.10
C TRP A 7 -4.46 -1.48 6.55
N PRO A 8 -5.39 -1.91 7.43
CA PRO A 8 -5.56 -3.32 7.76
C PRO A 8 -5.92 -4.18 6.55
N LEU A 9 -6.76 -3.68 5.64
CA LEU A 9 -7.12 -4.40 4.41
C LEU A 9 -5.93 -4.62 3.48
N LEU A 10 -5.06 -3.61 3.36
CA LEU A 10 -3.81 -3.71 2.64
C LEU A 10 -2.88 -4.74 3.30
N GLY A 11 -2.69 -4.68 4.62
CA GLY A 11 -1.87 -5.63 5.36
C GLY A 11 -2.31 -7.08 5.16
N VAL A 12 -3.62 -7.35 5.25
CA VAL A 12 -4.19 -8.68 4.97
C VAL A 12 -3.91 -9.10 3.52
N ALA A 13 -4.17 -8.23 2.54
CA ALA A 13 -3.93 -8.56 1.13
C ALA A 13 -2.44 -8.86 0.84
N VAL A 14 -1.53 -8.10 1.45
CA VAL A 14 -0.07 -8.31 1.36
C VAL A 14 0.35 -9.63 1.99
N ASN A 15 -0.18 -9.96 3.19
CA ASN A 15 0.12 -11.22 3.87
C ASN A 15 -0.35 -12.45 3.05
N HIS A 16 -1.48 -12.34 2.37
CA HIS A 16 -2.00 -13.37 1.48
C HIS A 16 -1.43 -13.33 0.05
N ALA A 17 -0.47 -12.44 -0.24
CA ALA A 17 0.07 -12.20 -1.58
C ALA A 17 -1.01 -11.94 -2.66
N ASN A 18 -2.16 -11.39 -2.26
CA ASN A 18 -3.25 -11.03 -3.16
C ASN A 18 -2.97 -9.65 -3.77
N LEU A 19 -2.05 -9.62 -4.74
CA LEU A 19 -1.60 -8.38 -5.39
C LEU A 19 -2.71 -7.56 -6.03
N PRO A 20 -3.69 -8.14 -6.78
CA PRO A 20 -4.76 -7.35 -7.36
C PRO A 20 -5.54 -6.55 -6.32
N ARG A 21 -5.94 -7.19 -5.20
CA ARG A 21 -6.62 -6.47 -4.11
C ARG A 21 -5.72 -5.46 -3.41
N ALA A 22 -4.46 -5.80 -3.19
CA ALA A 22 -3.52 -4.90 -2.53
C ALA A 22 -3.35 -3.60 -3.35
N VAL A 23 -3.19 -3.72 -4.67
CA VAL A 23 -3.11 -2.60 -5.61
C VAL A 23 -4.37 -1.75 -5.59
N ASP A 24 -5.56 -2.35 -5.54
CA ASP A 24 -6.81 -1.60 -5.44
C ASP A 24 -6.92 -0.79 -4.14
N TYR A 25 -6.41 -1.31 -3.03
CA TYR A 25 -6.33 -0.56 -1.78
C TYR A 25 -5.28 0.54 -1.83
N VAL A 26 -4.14 0.30 -2.48
CA VAL A 26 -3.10 1.32 -2.69
C VAL A 26 -3.63 2.49 -3.51
N ARG A 27 -4.32 2.23 -4.62
CA ARG A 27 -4.95 3.29 -5.42
C ARG A 27 -5.93 4.13 -4.60
N GLN A 28 -6.69 3.49 -3.70
CA GLN A 28 -7.61 4.20 -2.81
C GLN A 28 -6.91 4.99 -1.70
N LEU A 29 -5.78 4.52 -1.19
CA LEU A 29 -4.96 5.23 -0.20
C LEU A 29 -4.31 6.48 -0.78
N LEU A 30 -3.90 6.43 -2.05
CA LEU A 30 -3.28 7.54 -2.77
C LEU A 30 -4.28 8.49 -3.45
N ASP A 31 -5.59 8.21 -3.36
CA ASP A 31 -6.63 9.09 -3.89
C ASP A 31 -6.54 10.47 -3.20
N GLN A 32 -6.49 11.54 -4.00
CA GLN A 32 -6.34 12.93 -3.52
C GLN A 32 -7.48 13.39 -2.58
N ARG A 33 -8.61 12.66 -2.56
CA ARG A 33 -9.72 12.89 -1.64
C ARG A 33 -9.49 12.31 -0.25
N GLN A 34 -8.43 11.51 -0.06
CA GLN A 34 -8.01 11.01 1.26
C GLN A 34 -7.11 12.01 1.98
N GLN A 35 -6.82 11.68 3.23
CA GLN A 35 -5.76 12.34 3.99
C GLN A 35 -4.41 12.15 3.29
N ARG A 36 -3.67 13.24 3.14
CA ARG A 36 -2.30 13.19 2.63
C ARG A 36 -1.45 12.30 3.52
N LEU A 37 -0.88 11.26 2.93
CA LEU A 37 0.06 10.37 3.61
C LEU A 37 1.43 11.05 3.78
N PRO A 38 2.16 10.74 4.86
CA PRO A 38 3.59 11.03 4.95
C PRO A 38 4.35 10.45 3.74
N ASP A 39 5.39 11.14 3.29
CA ASP A 39 6.13 10.73 2.09
C ASP A 39 6.78 9.34 2.24
N CYS A 40 7.19 8.97 3.47
CA CYS A 40 7.71 7.64 3.78
C CYS A 40 6.70 6.49 3.60
N LEU A 41 5.40 6.79 3.58
CA LEU A 41 4.35 5.84 3.25
C LEU A 41 3.90 5.99 1.79
N ALA A 42 3.79 7.21 1.29
CA ALA A 42 3.31 7.48 -0.07
C ALA A 42 4.29 6.97 -1.15
N GLN A 43 5.60 7.17 -0.98
CA GLN A 43 6.59 6.79 -2.00
C GLN A 43 6.64 5.27 -2.25
N PRO A 44 6.73 4.40 -1.22
CA PRO A 44 6.67 2.95 -1.44
C PRO A 44 5.37 2.49 -2.12
N LEU A 45 4.23 3.11 -1.78
CA LEU A 45 2.95 2.81 -2.42
C LEU A 45 2.95 3.17 -3.92
N VAL A 46 3.53 4.32 -4.29
CA VAL A 46 3.70 4.72 -5.70
C VAL A 46 4.64 3.75 -6.43
N HIS A 47 5.76 3.36 -5.82
CA HIS A 47 6.68 2.38 -6.41
C HIS A 47 6.01 1.02 -6.61
N ALA A 48 5.18 0.58 -5.67
CA ALA A 48 4.40 -0.65 -5.82
C ALA A 48 3.42 -0.59 -7.00
N LEU A 49 2.75 0.54 -7.23
CA LEU A 49 1.90 0.74 -8.40
C LEU A 49 2.70 0.69 -9.70
N ASN A 50 3.83 1.38 -9.78
CA ASN A 50 4.66 1.37 -10.98
C ASN A 50 5.14 -0.05 -11.31
N ALA A 51 5.65 -0.79 -10.32
CA ALA A 51 6.05 -2.18 -10.48
C ALA A 51 4.88 -3.07 -10.94
N TRP A 52 3.67 -2.81 -10.44
CA TRP A 52 2.46 -3.53 -10.85
C TRP A 52 2.10 -3.27 -12.32
N GLU A 53 2.15 -2.01 -12.77
CA GLU A 53 1.89 -1.67 -14.17
C GLU A 53 2.96 -2.27 -15.11
N GLU A 54 4.19 -2.45 -14.62
CA GLU A 54 5.27 -3.17 -15.32
C GLU A 54 5.15 -4.70 -15.25
N SER A 55 4.08 -5.22 -14.61
CA SER A 55 3.85 -6.66 -14.38
C SER A 55 4.92 -7.36 -13.52
N ASP A 56 5.71 -6.60 -12.74
CA ASP A 56 6.67 -7.15 -11.78
C ASP A 56 6.01 -7.33 -10.40
N GLY A 57 5.26 -8.42 -10.26
CA GLY A 57 4.61 -8.76 -8.99
C GLY A 57 5.57 -8.99 -7.82
N LYS A 58 6.84 -9.37 -8.08
CA LYS A 58 7.84 -9.56 -7.01
C LYS A 58 8.27 -8.21 -6.45
N LEU A 59 8.51 -7.23 -7.32
CA LEU A 59 8.85 -5.88 -6.91
C LEU A 59 7.64 -5.17 -6.28
N THR A 60 6.42 -5.41 -6.81
CA THR A 60 5.18 -4.95 -6.16
C THR A 60 5.08 -5.43 -4.72
N ILE A 61 5.17 -6.75 -4.46
CA ILE A 61 5.02 -7.26 -3.09
C ILE A 61 6.16 -6.80 -2.17
N HIS A 62 7.37 -6.63 -2.70
CA HIS A 62 8.50 -6.12 -1.94
C HIS A 62 8.23 -4.70 -1.41
N HIS A 63 7.81 -3.78 -2.27
CA HIS A 63 7.48 -2.42 -1.87
C HIS A 63 6.29 -2.36 -0.89
N LEU A 64 5.27 -3.19 -1.12
CA LEU A 64 4.09 -3.22 -0.24
C LEU A 64 4.42 -3.75 1.16
N ARG A 65 5.28 -4.78 1.28
CA ARG A 65 5.72 -5.31 2.58
C ARG A 65 6.48 -4.25 3.38
N SER A 66 7.46 -3.62 2.74
CA SER A 66 8.23 -2.54 3.37
C SER A 66 7.33 -1.37 3.81
N CYS A 67 6.33 -1.02 3.00
CA CYS A 67 5.35 0.00 3.36
C CYS A 67 4.51 -0.40 4.58
N THR A 68 4.00 -1.63 4.62
CA THR A 68 3.18 -2.10 5.75
C THR A 68 3.98 -2.19 7.05
N GLU A 69 5.27 -2.51 6.99
CA GLU A 69 6.16 -2.46 8.16
C GLU A 69 6.31 -1.03 8.69
N THR A 70 6.58 -0.07 7.80
CA THR A 70 6.67 1.36 8.18
C THR A 70 5.34 1.90 8.71
N ALA A 71 4.21 1.42 8.19
CA ALA A 71 2.89 1.81 8.67
C ALA A 71 2.62 1.33 10.10
N ILE A 72 3.10 0.13 10.47
CA ILE A 72 3.03 -0.38 11.85
C ILE A 72 3.85 0.51 12.79
N ASP A 73 5.10 0.81 12.41
CA ASP A 73 6.00 1.64 13.23
C ASP A 73 5.44 3.05 13.49
N LEU A 74 4.65 3.57 12.56
CA LEU A 74 3.99 4.89 12.66
C LEU A 74 2.58 4.83 13.27
N GLY A 75 2.07 3.64 13.64
CA GLY A 75 0.76 3.46 14.25
C GLY A 75 -0.44 3.60 13.29
N TYR A 76 -0.22 3.40 11.99
CA TYR A 76 -1.28 3.37 10.97
C TYR A 76 -1.93 1.99 10.82
N LEU A 77 -1.25 0.93 11.30
CA LEU A 77 -1.66 -0.47 11.26
C LEU A 77 -1.33 -1.14 12.59
#